data_AF-A0A2V8LCD2-F1
#
_entry.id   AF-A0A2V8LCD2-F1
#
_cell.length_a   1.000
_cell.length_b   1.000
_cell.length_c   1.000
_cell.angle_alpha   90.00
_cell.angle_beta   90.00
_cell.angle_gamma   90.00
#
_symmetry.space_group_name_H-M   'P 1'
#
loop_
_entity.id
_entity.type
_entity.pdbx_description
1 polymer ?
#
loop_
_entity_poly.entity_id
_entity_poly.type
_entity_poly.pdbx_seq_one_letter_code
_entity_poly.pdbx_strand_id
1 'polypeptide(L)' 'MGRTPRNRPKHLGRKLLRIRQRLGMSQTEMTKALGLKVHYSAVSNFELGTREPDLIVVLKYARLAKVPMETLVDDKMKLP' A
#
# COMPACT_ATOMS: atom_id res chain seq x y z
N MET A 1 -4.28 13.76 -26.51
CA MET A 1 -4.32 12.29 -26.72
C MET A 1 -4.02 11.62 -25.39
N GLY A 2 -4.94 10.80 -24.90
CA GLY A 2 -4.96 10.29 -23.53
C GLY A 2 -3.75 9.41 -23.23
N ARG A 3 -3.09 9.68 -22.10
CA ARG A 3 -2.04 8.82 -21.55
C ARG A 3 -2.61 7.41 -21.37
N THR A 4 -1.97 6.41 -21.94
CA THR A 4 -2.26 5.00 -21.66
C THR A 4 -2.34 4.82 -20.15
N PRO A 5 -3.38 4.16 -19.60
CA PRO A 5 -3.49 3.96 -18.16
C PRO A 5 -2.20 3.30 -17.65
N ARG A 6 -1.60 3.85 -16.59
CA ARG A 6 -0.39 3.26 -16.01
C ARG A 6 -0.68 1.82 -15.63
N ASN A 7 0.26 0.93 -15.95
CA ASN A 7 0.23 -0.42 -15.44
C ASN A 7 0.36 -0.37 -13.91
N ARG A 8 -0.65 -0.86 -13.19
CA ARG A 8 -0.72 -0.82 -11.74
C ARG A 8 -1.20 -2.17 -11.21
N PRO A 9 -0.71 -2.64 -10.05
CA PRO A 9 -1.16 -3.92 -9.50
C PRO A 9 -2.63 -3.82 -9.09
N LYS A 10 -3.44 -4.79 -9.53
CA LYS A 10 -4.89 -4.84 -9.27
C LYS A 10 -5.20 -5.14 -7.80
N HIS A 11 -4.29 -5.80 -7.09
CA HIS A 11 -4.49 -6.25 -5.72
C HIS A 11 -3.73 -5.45 -4.67
N LEU A 12 -3.01 -4.39 -5.08
CA LEU A 12 -2.18 -3.59 -4.17
C LEU A 12 -2.96 -3.10 -2.95
N GLY A 13 -4.07 -2.38 -3.14
CA GLY A 13 -4.85 -1.82 -2.02
C GLY A 13 -5.30 -2.87 -1.00
N ARG A 14 -5.78 -4.03 -1.47
CA ARG A 14 -6.17 -5.16 -0.60
C ARG A 14 -4.98 -5.72 0.19
N LYS A 15 -3.79 -5.79 -0.42
CA LYS A 15 -2.57 -6.25 0.25
C LYS A 15 -2.11 -5.26 1.32
N LEU A 16 -2.16 -3.96 1.03
CA LEU A 16 -1.83 -2.90 2.01
C LEU A 16 -2.78 -2.93 3.21
N LEU A 17 -4.09 -3.07 2.96
CA LEU A 17 -5.09 -3.21 4.01
C LEU A 17 -4.80 -4.41 4.91
N ARG A 18 -4.50 -5.57 4.31
CA ARG A 18 -4.20 -6.80 5.06
C ARG A 18 -2.94 -6.65 5.91
N ILE A 19 -1.92 -5.96 5.41
CA ILE A 19 -0.72 -5.62 6.20
C ILE A 19 -1.11 -4.79 7.42
N ARG A 20 -1.85 -3.69 7.23
CA ARG A 20 -2.24 -2.80 8.33
C ARG A 20 -3.02 -3.56 9.40
N GLN A 21 -3.99 -4.38 8.98
CA GLN A 21 -4.82 -5.17 9.88
C GLN A 21 -3.98 -6.18 10.68
N ARG A 22 -3.02 -6.86 10.04
CA ARG A 22 -2.12 -7.81 10.73
C ARG A 22 -1.18 -7.13 11.73
N LEU A 23 -0.77 -5.90 11.46
CA LEU A 23 0.01 -5.09 12.39
C LEU A 23 -0.85 -4.52 13.53
N GLY A 24 -2.18 -4.70 13.50
CA GLY A 24 -3.09 -4.19 14.52
C GLY A 24 -3.20 -2.66 14.55
N MET A 25 -2.82 -1.98 13.46
CA MET A 25 -2.74 -0.52 13.41
C MET A 25 -4.02 0.11 12.85
N SER A 26 -4.43 1.25 13.42
CA SER A 26 -5.36 2.17 12.79
C SER A 26 -4.76 2.84 11.54
N GLN A 27 -5.58 3.47 10.70
CA GLN A 27 -5.09 4.19 9.51
C GLN A 27 -4.19 5.39 9.90
N THR A 28 -4.48 6.05 11.02
CA THR A 28 -3.69 7.16 11.56
C THR A 28 -2.33 6.68 12.07
N GLU A 29 -2.28 5.57 12.82
CA GLU A 29 -1.02 4.94 13.25
C GLU A 29 -0.19 4.47 12.07
N MET A 30 -0.84 3.87 11.06
CA MET A 30 -0.15 3.44 9.85
C MET A 30 0.46 4.62 9.09
N THR A 31 -0.24 5.75 9.02
CA THR A 31 0.28 6.99 8.40
C THR A 31 1.55 7.47 9.11
N LYS A 32 1.57 7.41 10.44
CA LYS A 32 2.74 7.75 11.27
C LYS A 32 3.88 6.75 11.05
N ALA A 33 3.59 5.45 11.06
CA ALA A 33 4.58 4.39 10.84
C ALA A 33 5.26 4.48 9.46
N LEU A 34 4.50 4.89 8.44
CA LEU A 34 5.01 5.15 7.10
C LEU A 34 5.74 6.50 6.98
N GLY A 35 5.75 7.33 8.03
CA GLY A 35 6.37 8.65 8.03
C GLY A 35 5.79 9.56 6.95
N LEU A 36 4.50 9.45 6.66
CA LEU A 36 3.86 10.28 5.66
C LEU A 36 3.49 11.63 6.27
N LYS A 37 3.85 12.72 5.60
CA LYS A 37 3.44 14.08 5.97
C LYS A 37 2.01 14.43 5.54
N VAL A 38 1.30 13.47 4.94
CA VAL A 38 -0.05 13.66 4.42
C VAL A 38 -1.10 13.22 5.43
N HIS A 39 -2.34 13.66 5.22
CA HIS A 39 -3.48 13.28 6.03
C HIS A 39 -3.75 11.75 6.01
N TYR A 40 -4.30 11.21 7.09
CA TYR A 40 -4.58 9.77 7.24
C TYR A 40 -5.49 9.20 6.15
N SER A 41 -6.29 10.06 5.51
CA SER A 41 -7.12 9.70 4.37
C SER A 41 -6.32 9.15 3.19
N ALA A 42 -5.02 9.46 3.09
CA ALA A 42 -4.14 8.86 2.08
C ALA A 42 -4.04 7.34 2.23
N VAL A 43 -3.87 6.83 3.46
CA VAL A 43 -3.83 5.39 3.72
C VAL A 43 -5.15 4.74 3.32
N SER A 44 -6.28 5.35 3.70
CA SER A 44 -7.61 4.86 3.29
C SER A 44 -7.75 4.80 1.76
N ASN A 45 -7.33 5.85 1.06
CA ASN A 45 -7.39 5.89 -0.40
C ASN A 45 -6.49 4.85 -1.08
N PHE A 46 -5.33 4.55 -0.48
CA PHE A 46 -4.46 3.46 -0.96
C PHE A 46 -5.12 2.10 -0.75
N GLU A 47 -5.71 1.86 0.41
CA GLU A 47 -6.39 0.61 0.76
C GLU A 47 -7.61 0.34 -0.12
N LEU A 48 -8.37 1.39 -0.44
CA LEU A 48 -9.52 1.33 -1.34
C LEU A 48 -9.12 1.27 -2.83
N GLY A 49 -7.85 1.52 -3.17
CA GLY A 49 -7.37 1.58 -4.54
C GLY A 49 -7.86 2.80 -5.33
N THR A 50 -8.46 3.80 -4.65
CA THR A 50 -8.89 5.06 -5.26
C THR A 50 -7.69 5.96 -5.58
N ARG A 51 -6.60 5.80 -4.83
CA ARG A 51 -5.30 6.45 -5.08
C ARG A 51 -4.20 5.42 -5.08
N GLU A 52 -3.25 5.55 -6.00
CA GLU A 52 -2.06 4.73 -6.01
C GLU A 52 -0.98 5.35 -5.10
N PRO A 53 -0.41 4.59 -4.15
CA PRO A 53 0.77 5.03 -3.41
C PRO A 53 2.00 5.07 -4.32
N ASP A 54 2.94 5.97 -4.02
CA ASP A 54 4.22 5.97 -4.73
C ASP A 54 5.10 4.75 -4.34
N LEU A 55 6.17 4.53 -5.10
CA LEU A 55 7.08 3.41 -4.93
C LEU A 55 7.78 3.41 -3.55
N ILE A 56 7.98 4.57 -2.94
CA ILE A 56 8.61 4.70 -1.63
C ILE A 56 7.64 4.27 -0.53
N VAL A 57 6.36 4.62 -0.66
CA VAL A 57 5.29 4.15 0.24
C VAL A 57 5.14 2.63 0.10
N VAL A 58 4.95 2.15 -1.13
CA VAL A 58 5.48 0.86 -1.65
C VAL A 58 6.38 0.05 -0.71
N LEU A 59 7.64 0.44 -0.79
CA LEU A 59 8.77 -0.15 -0.08
C LEU A 59 8.64 -0.05 1.44
N LYS A 60 8.09 1.03 1.98
CA LYS A 60 7.88 1.18 3.43
C LYS A 60 6.88 0.17 3.97
N TYR A 61 5.78 -0.09 3.26
CA TYR A 61 4.84 -1.15 3.63
C TYR A 61 5.53 -2.51 3.67
N ALA A 62 6.32 -2.84 2.63
CA ALA A 62 7.06 -4.10 2.56
C ALA A 62 8.01 -4.27 3.76
N ARG A 63 8.76 -3.21 4.10
CA ARG A 63 9.68 -3.20 5.25
C ARG A 63 8.97 -3.35 6.59
N LEU A 64 7.86 -2.63 6.81
CA LEU A 64 7.06 -2.73 8.02
C LEU A 64 6.48 -4.13 8.21
N ALA A 65 6.00 -4.74 7.12
CA ALA A 65 5.45 -6.08 7.12
C ALA A 65 6.52 -7.18 7.10
N LYS A 66 7.81 -6.83 6.96
CA LYS A 66 8.94 -7.76 6.79
C LYS A 66 8.72 -8.77 5.64
N VAL A 67 8.16 -8.31 4.53
CA VAL A 67 7.95 -9.12 3.31
C VAL A 67 8.71 -8.52 2.12
N PRO A 68 9.08 -9.33 1.11
CA PRO A 68 9.59 -8.80 -0.15
C PRO A 68 8.58 -7.84 -0.79
N MET A 69 9.09 -6.73 -1.35
CA MET A 69 8.24 -5.75 -2.04
C MET A 69 7.50 -6.36 -3.23
N GLU A 70 8.10 -7.34 -3.88
CA GLU A 70 7.53 -8.09 -5.01
C GLU A 70 6.18 -8.71 -4.65
N THR A 71 6.03 -9.20 -3.41
CA THR A 71 4.77 -9.76 -2.90
C THR A 71 3.62 -8.74 -2.90
N LEU A 72 3.93 -7.43 -2.86
CA LEU A 72 2.92 -6.36 -2.92
C LEU A 72 2.54 -6.01 -4.36
N VAL A 73 3.52 -5.96 -5.26
CA VAL A 73 3.33 -5.45 -6.63
C VAL A 73 3.00 -6.54 -7.65
N ASP A 74 3.32 -7.81 -7.39
CA ASP A 74 2.92 -8.94 -8.25
C ASP A 74 1.55 -9.48 -7.85
N ASP A 75 0.54 -9.28 -8.70
CA ASP A 75 -0.82 -9.77 -8.49
C ASP A 75 -0.92 -11.31 -8.36
N LYS A 76 0.07 -12.06 -8.84
CA LYS A 76 0.10 -13.53 -8.70
C LYS A 76 0.51 -13.99 -7.31
N MET A 77 1.21 -13.15 -6.56
CA MET A 77 1.69 -13.48 -5.22
C MET A 77 0.67 -13.15 -4.13
N LYS A 78 0.59 -14.04 -3.14
CA LYS A 78 -0.20 -13.87 -1.93
C LYS A 78 0.71 -13.45 -0.78
N LEU A 79 0.19 -12.63 0.13
CA LEU A 79 0.86 -12.34 1.39
C LEU A 79 0.96 -13.65 2.20
N PRO A 80 2.13 -13.97 2.79
CA PRO A 80 2.31 -15.14 3.64
C PRO A 80 1.37 -15.12 4.83
#